data_AF-A0AAD3HG11-F1
#
_entry.id   AF-A0AAD3HG11-F1
#
_cell.length_a   1.000
_cell.length_b   1.000
_cell.length_c   1.000
_cell.angle_alpha   90.00
_cell.angle_beta   90.00
_cell.angle_gamma   90.00
#
_symmetry.space_group_name_H-M   'P 1'
#
loop_
_entity.id
_entity.type
_entity.pdbx_description
1 polymer ?
#
loop_
_entity_poly.entity_id
_entity_poly.type
_entity_poly.pdbx_seq_one_letter_code
_entity_poly.pdbx_strand_id
1 'polypeptide(L)'
;MPAKRQNGKTAMEEVMSGATERVLKQITELYEQGLSGGPGSIGLKAIAESPLLKMQMRKPRKKISVMIVGNHSAGKSSFINWYIGEAIQKTGVAIETRGFTFVTSGKKRETLQGDATVRFYDHLNEFGKFQGVMANLFTEISTSRDKNFSCVDLIDTPGLVDGEMQYPFNVQDAIIWMADHVDLILVFFDPIGQATCKRTMEVVERLNNGPHLEKIHYFMSKADAVDKESDRQRVLIQITQNLATKIRNSHAFNLPTFYLPREDDCTIPNAIEDVCKEIDKAINMTVQKNLRQLKGDCERIVERVGEVLAQDKLQRARNTQRTLQGLLLAVLTLGAVGLMVLLLATRFMDTLCADALLGEHCRKDRAAQRLLKLQPLVYGNFTALLGCAAGMVLVLMVATRLTWRTQPVLTKKDMKKLDEYRAYVTKIAEQEGGLYKEYFKTLSSMEH
;
A
#
# COMPACT_ATOMS: atom_id res chain seq x y z
N MET A 1 -9.83 15.35 -44.97
CA MET A 1 -8.55 15.56 -44.24
C MET A 1 -8.89 16.33 -42.97
N PRO A 2 -8.70 15.80 -41.74
CA PRO A 2 -8.97 16.61 -40.57
C PRO A 2 -7.80 17.57 -40.37
N ALA A 3 -8.10 18.86 -40.45
CA ALA A 3 -7.17 19.94 -40.19
C ALA A 3 -6.63 19.83 -38.76
N LYS A 4 -5.31 19.98 -38.61
CA LYS A 4 -4.63 20.14 -37.32
C LYS A 4 -5.32 21.25 -36.53
N ARG A 5 -6.03 20.90 -35.45
CA ARG A 5 -6.55 21.88 -34.48
C ARG A 5 -5.36 22.55 -33.79
N GLN A 6 -5.27 23.87 -33.93
CA GLN A 6 -4.45 24.73 -33.10
C GLN A 6 -5.08 24.82 -31.71
N ASN A 7 -4.86 23.81 -30.86
CA ASN A 7 -4.82 24.03 -29.42
C ASN A 7 -3.34 24.03 -29.07
N GLY A 8 -2.72 25.21 -29.18
CA GLY A 8 -1.33 25.39 -28.82
C GLY A 8 -1.19 25.22 -27.31
N LYS A 9 -0.77 24.02 -26.87
CA LYS A 9 -0.02 23.95 -25.61
C LYS A 9 1.10 24.96 -25.73
N THR A 10 1.30 25.77 -24.70
CA THR A 10 2.60 26.45 -24.60
C THR A 10 3.67 25.37 -24.51
N ALA A 11 4.82 25.54 -25.16
CA ALA A 11 5.90 24.55 -25.11
C ALA A 11 6.27 24.16 -23.66
N MET A 12 6.00 25.05 -22.71
CA MET A 12 6.18 24.86 -21.27
C MET A 12 5.25 23.79 -20.67
N GLU A 13 3.98 23.72 -21.07
CA GLU A 13 3.02 22.71 -20.58
C GLU A 13 3.36 21.29 -21.07
N GLU A 14 3.89 21.13 -22.28
CA GLU A 14 4.36 19.82 -22.77
C GLU A 14 5.59 19.32 -22.01
N VAL A 15 6.53 20.22 -21.72
CA VAL A 15 7.75 19.90 -20.97
C VAL A 15 7.40 19.47 -19.55
N MET A 16 6.47 20.19 -18.92
CA MET A 16 5.89 19.90 -17.61
C MET A 16 5.17 18.55 -17.57
N SER A 17 4.30 18.29 -18.55
CA SER A 17 3.58 17.02 -18.69
C SER A 17 4.53 15.83 -18.68
N GLY A 18 5.58 15.92 -19.49
CA GLY A 18 6.63 14.92 -19.55
C GLY A 18 7.48 14.88 -18.28
N ALA A 19 7.67 15.99 -17.55
CA ALA A 19 8.42 16.00 -16.30
C ALA A 19 7.67 15.28 -15.17
N THR A 20 6.38 15.58 -14.99
CA THR A 20 5.53 14.94 -13.99
C THR A 20 5.38 13.44 -14.23
N GLU A 21 5.15 13.05 -15.49
CA GLU A 21 5.11 11.63 -15.88
C GLU A 21 6.46 10.94 -15.58
N ARG A 22 7.58 11.58 -15.89
CA ARG A 22 8.93 11.06 -15.61
C ARG A 22 9.13 10.84 -14.11
N VAL A 23 8.75 11.79 -13.27
CA VAL A 23 8.88 11.68 -11.80
C VAL A 23 8.05 10.51 -11.28
N LEU A 24 6.77 10.39 -11.66
CA LEU A 24 5.91 9.28 -11.22
C LEU A 24 6.42 7.91 -11.69
N LYS A 25 6.98 7.87 -12.91
CA LYS A 25 7.60 6.67 -13.45
C LYS A 25 8.88 6.30 -12.69
N GLN A 26 9.76 7.27 -12.42
CA GLN A 26 10.98 7.08 -11.64
C GLN A 26 10.70 6.60 -10.22
N ILE A 27 9.72 7.20 -9.52
CA ILE A 27 9.29 6.73 -8.19
C ILE A 27 8.89 5.26 -8.28
N THR A 28 8.07 4.90 -9.27
CA THR A 28 7.66 3.51 -9.45
C THR A 28 8.85 2.57 -9.72
N GLU A 29 9.77 2.99 -10.60
CA GLU A 29 10.97 2.23 -10.92
C GLU A 29 11.86 2.02 -9.68
N LEU A 30 11.94 2.98 -8.76
CA LEU A 30 12.64 2.82 -7.47
C LEU A 30 12.01 1.73 -6.59
N TYR A 31 10.68 1.57 -6.61
CA TYR A 31 10.00 0.50 -5.88
C TYR A 31 10.21 -0.88 -6.52
N GLU A 32 10.25 -0.96 -7.86
CA GLU A 32 10.36 -2.22 -8.62
C GLU A 32 11.80 -2.68 -8.84
N GLN A 33 12.64 -1.80 -9.38
CA GLN A 33 14.00 -2.08 -9.86
C GLN A 33 15.08 -1.42 -8.98
N GLY A 34 14.74 -0.35 -8.25
CA GLY A 34 15.70 0.38 -7.42
C GLY A 34 16.62 1.32 -8.21
N LEU A 35 17.78 1.67 -7.64
CA LEU A 35 18.69 2.72 -8.15
C LEU A 35 19.42 2.36 -9.45
N SER A 36 19.64 1.09 -9.70
CA SER A 36 20.42 0.61 -10.84
C SER A 36 19.55 -0.38 -11.59
N GLY A 37 18.94 -0.02 -12.71
CA GLY A 37 18.03 -0.93 -13.46
C GLY A 37 18.72 -2.14 -14.12
N GLY A 38 19.81 -2.65 -13.54
CA GLY A 38 20.60 -3.76 -14.04
C GLY A 38 20.25 -5.11 -13.38
N PRO A 39 20.66 -6.23 -13.99
CA PRO A 39 20.44 -7.56 -13.43
C PRO A 39 21.15 -7.70 -12.07
N GLY A 40 20.36 -7.83 -11.00
CA GLY A 40 20.84 -7.94 -9.61
C GLY A 40 20.43 -6.79 -8.69
N SER A 41 19.75 -5.77 -9.21
CA SER A 41 19.18 -4.72 -8.37
C SER A 41 17.93 -5.17 -7.64
N ILE A 42 17.78 -4.70 -6.40
CA ILE A 42 16.66 -5.05 -5.55
C ILE A 42 15.84 -3.77 -5.38
N GLY A 43 14.57 -3.83 -5.77
CA GLY A 43 13.61 -2.75 -5.55
C GLY A 43 13.24 -2.60 -4.08
N LEU A 44 12.77 -1.41 -3.70
CA LEU A 44 12.38 -1.10 -2.32
C LEU A 44 11.34 -2.11 -1.76
N LYS A 45 10.41 -2.56 -2.61
CA LYS A 45 9.40 -3.56 -2.24
C LYS A 45 10.03 -4.90 -1.88
N ALA A 46 10.98 -5.38 -2.69
CA ALA A 46 11.67 -6.64 -2.47
C ALA A 46 12.59 -6.62 -1.23
N ILE A 47 13.15 -5.46 -0.89
CA ILE A 47 13.90 -5.27 0.38
C ILE A 47 12.95 -5.43 1.56
N ALA A 48 11.80 -4.73 1.53
CA ALA A 48 10.85 -4.75 2.63
C ALA A 48 10.21 -6.12 2.86
N GLU A 49 9.84 -6.81 1.78
CA GLU A 49 9.24 -8.15 1.80
C GLU A 49 10.29 -9.26 2.02
N SER A 50 11.57 -8.92 2.15
CA SER A 50 12.62 -9.89 2.39
C SER A 50 12.35 -10.70 3.68
N PRO A 51 12.79 -11.97 3.75
CA PRO A 51 12.58 -12.82 4.92
C PRO A 51 13.13 -12.24 6.23
N LEU A 52 14.06 -11.28 6.13
CA LEU A 52 14.71 -10.61 7.25
C LEU A 52 13.84 -9.49 7.83
N LEU A 53 13.12 -8.72 7.00
CA LEU A 53 12.33 -7.57 7.44
C LEU A 53 10.84 -7.90 7.61
N LYS A 54 10.29 -8.78 6.76
CA LYS A 54 8.88 -9.24 6.77
C LYS A 54 7.88 -8.09 6.82
N MET A 55 8.16 -7.00 6.11
CA MET A 55 7.29 -5.84 6.01
C MET A 55 6.44 -5.95 4.75
N GLN A 56 5.15 -5.60 4.85
CA GLN A 56 4.31 -5.43 3.68
C GLN A 56 4.38 -3.97 3.23
N MET A 57 4.77 -3.74 1.98
CA MET A 57 4.80 -2.39 1.40
C MET A 57 3.90 -2.30 0.18
N ARG A 58 3.14 -1.21 0.14
CA ARG A 58 2.26 -0.88 -0.98
C ARG A 58 2.98 0.04 -1.93
N LYS A 59 2.95 -0.31 -3.20
CA LYS A 59 3.51 0.49 -4.27
C LYS A 59 2.65 1.76 -4.48
N PRO A 60 3.26 2.94 -4.70
CA PRO A 60 2.52 4.15 -5.05
C PRO A 60 1.84 4.02 -6.43
N ARG A 61 0.70 4.70 -6.61
CA ARG A 61 -0.03 4.71 -7.88
C ARG A 61 0.68 5.59 -8.90
N LYS A 62 0.73 5.13 -10.16
CA LYS A 62 1.31 5.87 -11.30
C LYS A 62 0.40 6.97 -11.82
N LYS A 63 -0.91 6.82 -11.63
CA LYS A 63 -1.93 7.69 -12.20
C LYS A 63 -2.91 8.09 -11.10
N ILE A 64 -3.48 9.28 -11.26
CA ILE A 64 -4.61 9.73 -10.46
C ILE A 64 -5.90 9.21 -11.07
N SER A 65 -6.89 8.90 -10.24
CA SER A 65 -8.23 8.54 -10.74
C SER A 65 -9.19 9.70 -10.54
N VAL A 66 -9.80 10.16 -11.64
CA VAL A 66 -10.76 11.27 -11.66
C VAL A 66 -12.12 10.72 -12.07
N MET A 67 -13.10 10.79 -11.18
CA MET A 67 -14.47 10.36 -11.46
C MET A 67 -15.33 11.52 -11.91
N ILE A 68 -16.07 11.36 -13.00
CA ILE A 68 -16.99 12.37 -13.51
C ILE A 68 -18.42 11.90 -13.26
N VAL A 69 -19.15 12.63 -12.42
CA VAL A 69 -20.54 12.37 -12.04
C VAL A 69 -21.43 13.46 -12.60
N GLY A 70 -22.65 13.13 -13.01
CA GLY A 70 -23.59 14.11 -13.53
C GLY A 70 -24.85 13.47 -14.09
N ASN A 71 -25.84 14.31 -14.36
CA ASN A 71 -27.10 13.86 -14.96
C ASN A 71 -26.90 13.25 -16.35
N HIS A 72 -27.95 12.65 -16.90
CA HIS A 72 -27.95 12.29 -18.31
C HIS A 72 -27.76 13.54 -19.17
N SER A 73 -26.93 13.41 -20.18
CA SER A 73 -26.55 14.51 -21.06
C SER A 73 -25.70 15.62 -20.47
N ALA A 74 -25.18 15.56 -19.23
CA ALA A 74 -24.25 16.57 -18.65
C ALA A 74 -22.93 16.80 -19.43
N GLY A 75 -22.71 16.14 -20.57
CA GLY A 75 -21.48 16.29 -21.35
C GLY A 75 -20.27 15.56 -20.77
N LYS A 76 -20.46 14.56 -19.90
CA LYS A 76 -19.37 13.77 -19.27
C LYS A 76 -18.46 13.10 -20.32
N SER A 77 -19.02 12.24 -21.15
CA SER A 77 -18.27 11.54 -22.22
C SER A 77 -17.73 12.51 -23.27
N SER A 78 -18.45 13.60 -23.57
CA SER A 78 -17.99 14.66 -24.47
C SER A 78 -16.77 15.41 -23.92
N PHE A 79 -16.77 15.70 -22.62
CA PHE A 79 -15.63 16.30 -21.94
C PHE A 79 -14.42 15.37 -21.95
N ILE A 80 -14.60 14.06 -21.71
CA ILE A 80 -13.52 13.07 -21.76
C ILE A 80 -12.88 13.05 -23.16
N ASN A 81 -13.69 12.94 -24.22
CA ASN A 81 -13.19 12.99 -25.59
C ASN A 81 -12.45 14.31 -25.89
N TRP A 82 -12.97 15.45 -25.44
CA TRP A 82 -12.31 16.75 -25.60
C TRP A 82 -10.99 16.85 -24.81
N TYR A 83 -10.97 16.33 -23.58
CA TYR A 83 -9.80 16.35 -22.71
C TYR A 83 -8.66 15.54 -23.33
N ILE A 84 -8.98 14.35 -23.84
CA ILE A 84 -8.02 13.43 -24.48
C ILE A 84 -7.68 13.88 -25.91
N GLY A 85 -8.50 14.71 -26.56
CA GLY A 85 -8.28 15.12 -27.95
C GLY A 85 -8.61 14.02 -28.98
N GLU A 86 -9.22 12.92 -28.54
CA GLU A 86 -9.59 11.78 -29.38
C GLU A 86 -11.06 11.39 -29.14
N ALA A 87 -11.76 10.97 -30.20
CA ALA A 87 -13.11 10.42 -30.09
C ALA A 87 -13.04 8.92 -29.72
N ILE A 88 -13.01 8.64 -28.42
CA ILE A 88 -12.91 7.29 -27.87
C ILE A 88 -14.30 6.74 -27.59
N GLN A 89 -15.09 7.52 -26.84
CA GLN A 89 -16.45 7.16 -26.48
C GLN A 89 -17.43 7.69 -27.53
N LYS A 90 -18.47 6.93 -27.83
CA LYS A 90 -19.59 7.45 -28.63
C LYS A 90 -20.31 8.52 -27.81
N THR A 91 -20.58 9.66 -28.44
CA THR A 91 -21.29 10.78 -27.82
C THR A 91 -22.57 11.03 -28.62
N GLY A 92 -23.71 10.85 -27.98
CA GLY A 92 -25.03 11.03 -28.58
C GLY A 92 -26.07 11.47 -27.55
N VAL A 93 -27.27 11.78 -28.03
CA VAL A 93 -28.41 12.18 -27.17
C VAL A 93 -29.05 10.97 -26.46
N ALA A 94 -28.82 9.75 -26.95
CA ALA A 94 -29.36 8.53 -26.37
C ALA A 94 -28.66 8.15 -25.04
N ILE A 95 -29.33 7.32 -24.22
CA ILE A 95 -28.76 6.80 -22.97
C ILE A 95 -27.79 5.65 -23.31
N GLU A 96 -26.61 6.03 -23.80
CA GLU A 96 -25.57 5.10 -24.26
C GLU A 96 -24.78 4.52 -23.09
N THR A 97 -24.38 5.36 -22.12
CA THR A 97 -23.57 4.95 -20.97
C THR A 97 -24.46 4.41 -19.84
N ARG A 98 -24.73 3.10 -19.89
CA ARG A 98 -25.44 2.36 -18.81
C ARG A 98 -24.50 1.78 -17.74
N GLY A 99 -23.21 2.04 -17.89
CA GLY A 99 -22.13 1.42 -17.12
C GLY A 99 -20.99 2.38 -16.78
N PHE A 100 -19.98 1.88 -16.08
CA PHE A 100 -18.76 2.63 -15.81
C PHE A 100 -17.78 2.44 -16.96
N THR A 101 -17.19 3.52 -17.45
CA THR A 101 -16.14 3.47 -18.47
C THR A 101 -14.87 4.10 -17.91
N PHE A 102 -13.83 3.30 -17.75
CA PHE A 102 -12.49 3.76 -17.40
C PHE A 102 -11.78 4.16 -18.68
N VAL A 103 -11.19 5.35 -18.73
CA VAL A 103 -10.45 5.82 -19.89
C VAL A 103 -9.03 6.12 -19.44
N THR A 104 -8.08 5.34 -19.96
CA THR A 104 -6.69 5.33 -19.50
C THR A 104 -5.72 5.43 -20.67
N SER A 105 -4.57 6.04 -20.43
CA SER A 105 -3.48 6.10 -21.40
C SER A 105 -2.69 4.79 -21.49
N GLY A 106 -2.35 4.36 -22.70
CA GLY A 106 -1.58 3.16 -22.97
C GLY A 106 -0.81 3.20 -24.28
N LYS A 107 -0.12 2.10 -24.61
CA LYS A 107 0.73 2.01 -25.82
C LYS A 107 -0.05 1.69 -27.09
N LYS A 108 -1.22 1.08 -26.96
CA LYS A 108 -2.09 0.66 -28.05
C LYS A 108 -3.52 0.99 -27.67
N ARG A 109 -4.33 1.32 -28.68
CA ARG A 109 -5.76 1.49 -28.50
C ARG A 109 -6.42 0.14 -28.34
N GLU A 110 -7.14 -0.05 -27.25
CA GLU A 110 -7.80 -1.31 -26.91
C GLU A 110 -9.02 -1.03 -26.02
N THR A 111 -10.06 -1.84 -26.18
CA THR A 111 -11.26 -1.80 -25.35
C THR A 111 -11.34 -3.10 -24.57
N LEU A 112 -11.39 -3.00 -23.24
CA LEU A 112 -11.57 -4.11 -22.32
C LEU A 112 -12.97 -4.06 -21.70
N GLN A 113 -13.51 -5.22 -21.35
CA GLN A 113 -14.84 -5.32 -20.71
C GLN A 113 -14.81 -6.30 -19.54
N GLY A 114 -15.59 -5.99 -18.50
CA GLY A 114 -15.87 -6.85 -17.35
C GLY A 114 -14.61 -7.34 -16.64
N ASP A 115 -14.39 -8.66 -16.64
CA ASP A 115 -13.28 -9.31 -15.92
C ASP A 115 -11.91 -8.79 -16.36
N ALA A 116 -11.75 -8.40 -17.62
CA ALA A 116 -10.50 -7.82 -18.11
C ALA A 116 -10.19 -6.48 -17.44
N THR A 117 -11.22 -5.65 -17.20
CA THR A 117 -11.10 -4.39 -16.47
C THR A 117 -10.72 -4.62 -15.01
N VAL A 118 -11.32 -5.61 -14.35
CA VAL A 118 -11.01 -5.94 -12.95
C VAL A 118 -9.57 -6.40 -12.78
N ARG A 119 -9.04 -7.18 -13.74
CA ARG A 119 -7.62 -7.58 -13.75
C ARG A 119 -6.67 -6.42 -14.03
N PHE A 120 -7.12 -5.38 -14.72
CA PHE A 120 -6.32 -4.18 -14.98
C PHE A 120 -6.19 -3.30 -13.73
N TYR A 121 -7.23 -3.28 -12.88
CA TYR A 121 -7.30 -2.48 -11.67
C TYR A 121 -7.50 -3.35 -10.42
N ASP A 122 -6.42 -3.67 -9.70
CA ASP A 122 -6.44 -4.54 -8.50
C ASP A 122 -7.48 -4.15 -7.44
N HIS A 123 -7.80 -2.85 -7.34
CA HIS A 123 -8.77 -2.35 -6.37
C HIS A 123 -10.23 -2.65 -6.75
N LEU A 124 -10.53 -2.95 -8.02
CA LEU A 124 -11.88 -3.25 -8.51
C LEU A 124 -12.33 -4.69 -8.22
N ASN A 125 -11.48 -5.53 -7.61
CA ASN A 125 -11.85 -6.90 -7.23
C ASN A 125 -13.12 -6.95 -6.37
N GLU A 126 -13.32 -5.98 -5.48
CA GLU A 126 -14.53 -5.90 -4.67
C GLU A 126 -15.72 -5.26 -5.39
N PHE A 127 -15.45 -4.45 -6.42
CA PHE A 127 -16.49 -3.89 -7.30
C PHE A 127 -17.23 -4.97 -8.08
N GLY A 128 -16.56 -6.09 -8.35
CA GLY A 128 -17.14 -7.34 -8.88
C GLY A 128 -18.33 -7.90 -8.11
N LYS A 129 -18.48 -7.54 -6.83
CA LYS A 129 -19.56 -8.05 -5.98
C LYS A 129 -20.93 -7.43 -6.31
N PHE A 130 -20.97 -6.27 -6.96
CA PHE A 130 -22.22 -5.65 -7.38
C PHE A 130 -22.81 -6.42 -8.57
N GLN A 131 -23.96 -7.07 -8.35
CA GLN A 131 -24.65 -7.82 -9.39
C GLN A 131 -24.98 -6.92 -10.57
N GLY A 132 -24.62 -7.36 -11.79
CA GLY A 132 -24.87 -6.62 -13.04
C GLY A 132 -23.82 -5.56 -13.40
N VAL A 133 -22.86 -5.22 -12.51
CA VAL A 133 -21.82 -4.22 -12.82
C VAL A 133 -20.81 -4.75 -13.83
N MET A 134 -20.38 -6.01 -13.73
CA MET A 134 -19.33 -6.57 -14.60
C MET A 134 -19.68 -6.49 -16.10
N ALA A 135 -20.94 -6.74 -16.47
CA ALA A 135 -21.39 -6.63 -17.86
C ALA A 135 -21.37 -5.17 -18.38
N ASN A 136 -21.43 -4.21 -17.46
CA ASN A 136 -21.51 -2.77 -17.71
C ASN A 136 -20.25 -2.05 -17.22
N LEU A 137 -19.11 -2.73 -17.24
CA LEU A 137 -17.81 -2.19 -16.87
C LEU A 137 -16.89 -2.24 -18.08
N PHE A 138 -16.42 -1.09 -18.53
CA PHE A 138 -15.60 -0.94 -19.73
C PHE A 138 -14.30 -0.23 -19.38
N THR A 139 -13.21 -0.57 -20.07
CA THR A 139 -11.97 0.20 -20.06
C THR A 139 -11.58 0.52 -21.50
N GLU A 140 -11.42 1.79 -21.80
CA GLU A 140 -10.93 2.29 -23.08
C GLU A 140 -9.50 2.78 -22.90
N ILE A 141 -8.58 2.19 -23.65
CA ILE A 141 -7.17 2.55 -23.65
C ILE A 141 -6.91 3.45 -24.86
N SER A 142 -6.36 4.64 -24.63
CA SER A 142 -5.96 5.58 -25.69
C SER A 142 -4.46 5.86 -25.68
N THR A 143 -3.93 6.20 -26.85
CA THR A 143 -2.52 6.57 -27.05
C THR A 143 -2.24 8.06 -26.92
N SER A 144 -3.27 8.86 -26.64
CA SER A 144 -3.14 10.32 -26.53
C SER A 144 -2.20 10.74 -25.39
N ARG A 145 -1.55 11.89 -25.59
CA ARG A 145 -0.70 12.59 -24.62
C ARG A 145 -1.15 14.03 -24.38
N ASP A 146 -2.41 14.31 -24.68
CA ASP A 146 -2.98 15.63 -24.46
C ASP A 146 -3.26 15.85 -22.98
N LYS A 147 -3.09 17.12 -22.54
CA LYS A 147 -3.46 17.61 -21.20
C LYS A 147 -3.07 16.69 -20.03
N ASN A 148 -1.85 16.16 -19.99
CA ASN A 148 -1.39 15.26 -18.91
C ASN A 148 -2.15 13.93 -18.78
N PHE A 149 -2.88 13.49 -19.81
CA PHE A 149 -3.63 12.24 -19.78
C PHE A 149 -2.77 10.98 -19.54
N SER A 150 -1.44 11.05 -19.73
CA SER A 150 -0.52 9.97 -19.33
C SER A 150 -0.55 9.68 -17.82
N CYS A 151 -0.87 10.68 -17.01
CA CYS A 151 -0.90 10.63 -15.55
C CYS A 151 -2.32 10.49 -14.96
N VAL A 152 -3.36 10.41 -15.79
CA VAL A 152 -4.76 10.45 -15.36
C VAL A 152 -5.53 9.24 -15.88
N ASP A 153 -6.34 8.65 -15.01
CA ASP A 153 -7.40 7.70 -15.36
C ASP A 153 -8.74 8.39 -15.15
N LEU A 154 -9.49 8.59 -16.24
CA LEU A 154 -10.82 9.20 -16.22
C LEU A 154 -11.88 8.12 -16.05
N ILE A 155 -12.81 8.31 -15.13
CA ILE A 155 -13.91 7.36 -14.88
C ILE A 155 -15.20 8.05 -15.26
N ASP A 156 -15.77 7.66 -16.39
CA ASP A 156 -17.10 8.06 -16.81
C ASP A 156 -18.15 7.24 -16.08
N THR A 157 -19.04 7.92 -15.37
CA THR A 157 -20.16 7.28 -14.66
C THR A 157 -21.42 7.26 -15.52
N PRO A 158 -22.33 6.29 -15.32
CA PRO A 158 -23.59 6.28 -16.03
C PRO A 158 -24.37 7.58 -15.77
N GLY A 159 -24.96 8.15 -16.83
CA GLY A 159 -25.75 9.37 -16.69
C GLY A 159 -27.00 9.12 -15.85
N LEU A 160 -27.13 9.87 -14.75
CA LEU A 160 -28.23 9.72 -13.80
C LEU A 160 -29.52 10.31 -14.37
N VAL A 161 -30.57 9.50 -14.43
CA VAL A 161 -31.92 9.84 -14.93
C VAL A 161 -32.95 9.53 -13.86
N ASP A 162 -33.89 10.44 -13.65
CA ASP A 162 -35.06 10.21 -12.81
C ASP A 162 -36.21 9.53 -13.59
N GLY A 163 -37.07 8.79 -12.89
CA GLY A 163 -38.23 8.10 -13.48
C GLY A 163 -38.08 6.59 -13.54
N GLU A 164 -38.77 5.96 -14.49
CA GLU A 164 -38.91 4.49 -14.59
C GLU A 164 -37.66 3.77 -15.12
N MET A 165 -36.60 4.50 -15.46
CA MET A 165 -35.38 3.89 -15.96
C MET A 165 -34.70 3.08 -14.86
N GLN A 166 -34.61 1.76 -15.09
CA GLN A 166 -33.89 0.81 -14.26
C GLN A 166 -32.47 0.62 -14.79
N TYR A 167 -31.50 0.78 -13.90
CA TYR A 167 -30.11 0.43 -14.18
C TYR A 167 -29.90 -1.06 -13.88
N PRO A 168 -28.95 -1.71 -14.58
CA PRO A 168 -28.65 -3.13 -14.38
C PRO A 168 -28.04 -3.45 -13.00
N PHE A 169 -27.68 -2.43 -12.22
CA PHE A 169 -27.12 -2.53 -10.87
C PHE A 169 -27.51 -1.28 -10.06
N ASN A 170 -27.25 -1.32 -8.75
CA ASN A 170 -27.47 -0.15 -7.89
C ASN A 170 -26.39 0.92 -8.15
N VAL A 171 -26.72 1.88 -9.02
CA VAL A 171 -25.80 2.92 -9.47
C VAL A 171 -25.36 3.84 -8.33
N GLN A 172 -26.26 4.20 -7.42
CA GLN A 172 -25.90 5.13 -6.34
C GLN A 172 -24.82 4.52 -5.45
N ASP A 173 -25.04 3.28 -4.99
CA ASP A 173 -24.07 2.59 -4.13
C ASP A 173 -22.75 2.30 -4.85
N ALA A 174 -22.82 1.98 -6.15
CA ALA A 174 -21.62 1.80 -6.96
C ALA A 174 -20.80 3.10 -7.08
N ILE A 175 -21.44 4.26 -7.29
CA ILE A 175 -20.74 5.56 -7.35
C ILE A 175 -20.11 5.90 -6.00
N ILE A 176 -20.82 5.68 -4.88
CA ILE A 176 -20.26 5.93 -3.54
C ILE A 176 -19.06 5.02 -3.27
N TRP A 177 -19.15 3.74 -3.60
CA TRP A 177 -18.02 2.81 -3.45
C TRP A 177 -16.82 3.22 -4.32
N MET A 178 -17.07 3.67 -5.56
CA MET A 178 -16.02 4.20 -6.43
C MET A 178 -15.39 5.46 -5.85
N ALA A 179 -16.16 6.32 -5.18
CA ALA A 179 -15.66 7.56 -4.58
C ALA A 179 -14.58 7.35 -3.50
N ASP A 180 -14.56 6.18 -2.84
CA ASP A 180 -13.50 5.80 -1.89
C ASP A 180 -12.14 5.61 -2.59
N HIS A 181 -12.17 5.17 -3.84
CA HIS A 181 -10.98 4.75 -4.59
C HIS A 181 -10.39 5.83 -5.49
N VAL A 182 -11.12 6.92 -5.73
CA VAL A 182 -10.70 8.03 -6.59
C VAL A 182 -10.06 9.19 -5.83
N ASP A 183 -9.24 9.96 -6.54
CA ASP A 183 -8.51 11.11 -6.00
C ASP A 183 -9.30 12.42 -6.17
N LEU A 184 -10.06 12.54 -7.27
CA LEU A 184 -10.85 13.72 -7.62
C LEU A 184 -12.23 13.32 -8.14
N ILE A 185 -13.26 14.10 -7.80
CA ILE A 185 -14.64 13.92 -8.25
C ILE A 185 -15.12 15.21 -8.91
N LEU A 186 -15.40 15.16 -10.21
CA LEU A 186 -15.97 16.26 -10.96
C LEU A 186 -17.47 16.04 -11.11
N VAL A 187 -18.28 16.98 -10.62
CA VAL A 187 -19.74 16.93 -10.71
C VAL A 187 -20.20 17.92 -11.76
N PHE A 188 -20.77 17.41 -12.87
CA PHE A 188 -21.27 18.21 -13.97
C PHE A 188 -22.79 18.36 -13.91
N PHE A 189 -23.24 19.60 -13.97
CA PHE A 189 -24.65 19.96 -14.13
C PHE A 189 -24.91 20.47 -15.55
N ASP A 190 -26.07 20.13 -16.11
CA ASP A 190 -26.56 20.63 -17.39
C ASP A 190 -27.60 21.73 -17.12
N PRO A 191 -27.49 22.94 -17.69
CA PRO A 191 -28.46 24.00 -17.48
C PRO A 191 -29.81 23.75 -18.16
N ILE A 192 -29.87 22.91 -19.20
CA ILE A 192 -31.10 22.60 -19.97
C ILE A 192 -31.74 21.32 -19.46
N GLY A 193 -30.94 20.28 -19.25
CA GLY A 193 -31.44 18.98 -18.80
C GLY A 193 -31.65 19.02 -17.30
N GLN A 194 -32.91 19.05 -16.83
CA GLN A 194 -33.35 18.95 -15.41
C GLN A 194 -32.17 18.91 -14.42
N ALA A 195 -31.52 20.06 -14.20
CA ALA A 195 -30.18 20.10 -13.59
C ALA A 195 -30.13 19.45 -12.20
N THR A 196 -31.30 19.35 -11.57
CA THR A 196 -31.53 18.90 -10.21
C THR A 196 -32.28 17.57 -10.19
N CYS A 197 -31.82 16.58 -10.97
CA CYS A 197 -32.35 15.23 -10.86
C CYS A 197 -32.21 14.74 -9.41
N LYS A 198 -33.28 14.18 -8.83
CA LYS A 198 -33.34 13.68 -7.46
C LYS A 198 -32.22 12.67 -7.20
N ARG A 199 -32.00 11.71 -8.11
CA ARG A 199 -30.92 10.73 -7.98
C ARG A 199 -29.52 11.35 -7.97
N THR A 200 -29.27 12.36 -8.81
CA THR A 200 -27.98 13.08 -8.83
C THR A 200 -27.76 13.81 -7.52
N MET A 201 -28.79 14.50 -7.03
CA MET A 201 -28.72 15.25 -5.77
C MET A 201 -28.56 14.33 -4.55
N GLU A 202 -29.18 13.15 -4.54
CA GLU A 202 -28.97 12.11 -3.51
C GLU A 202 -27.53 11.60 -3.49
N VAL A 203 -26.95 11.32 -4.67
CA VAL A 203 -25.54 10.90 -4.77
C VAL A 203 -24.61 12.01 -4.30
N VAL A 204 -24.82 13.25 -4.74
CA VAL A 204 -24.03 14.41 -4.29
C VAL A 204 -24.12 14.60 -2.77
N GLU A 205 -25.33 14.51 -2.20
CA GLU A 205 -25.56 14.61 -0.76
C GLU A 205 -24.82 13.51 0.01
N ARG A 206 -24.86 12.26 -0.47
CA ARG A 206 -24.12 11.13 0.13
C ARG A 206 -22.61 11.31 0.03
N LEU A 207 -22.10 11.76 -1.11
CA LEU A 207 -20.68 12.07 -1.31
C LEU A 207 -20.21 13.19 -0.37
N ASN A 208 -21.02 14.23 -0.21
CA ASN A 208 -20.71 15.40 0.62
C ASN A 208 -20.76 15.08 2.12
N ASN A 209 -21.72 14.26 2.54
CA ASN A 209 -21.86 13.82 3.93
C ASN A 209 -20.78 12.78 4.34
N GLY A 210 -20.11 12.16 3.37
CA GLY A 210 -19.02 11.23 3.57
C GLY A 210 -17.64 11.89 3.68
N PRO A 211 -16.54 11.09 3.68
CA PRO A 211 -15.17 11.58 3.78
C PRO A 211 -14.63 12.22 2.48
N HIS A 212 -15.47 12.41 1.46
CA HIS A 212 -15.04 12.80 0.11
C HIS A 212 -15.13 14.31 -0.16
N LEU A 213 -15.55 15.12 0.82
CA LEU A 213 -15.83 16.55 0.64
C LEU A 213 -14.69 17.30 -0.05
N GLU A 214 -13.44 17.04 0.34
CA GLU A 214 -12.25 17.72 -0.19
C GLU A 214 -11.92 17.33 -1.64
N LYS A 215 -12.52 16.24 -2.16
CA LYS A 215 -12.28 15.72 -3.51
C LYS A 215 -13.31 16.21 -4.53
N ILE A 216 -14.40 16.85 -4.09
CA ILE A 216 -15.55 17.16 -4.95
C ILE A 216 -15.44 18.58 -5.49
N HIS A 217 -15.51 18.72 -6.81
CA HIS A 217 -15.59 20.01 -7.50
C HIS A 217 -16.82 20.03 -8.40
N TYR A 218 -17.55 21.14 -8.37
CA TYR A 218 -18.81 21.31 -9.07
C TYR A 218 -18.63 22.23 -10.27
N PHE A 219 -19.19 21.85 -11.40
CA PHE A 219 -19.14 22.64 -12.63
C PHE A 219 -20.49 22.61 -13.34
N MET A 220 -20.88 23.75 -13.93
CA MET A 220 -22.01 23.81 -14.85
C MET A 220 -21.47 23.70 -16.29
N SER A 221 -21.77 22.57 -16.91
CA SER A 221 -21.43 22.30 -18.31
C SER A 221 -22.38 23.02 -19.28
N LYS A 222 -22.06 22.99 -20.57
CA LYS A 222 -22.92 23.51 -21.65
C LYS A 222 -23.42 24.95 -21.43
N ALA A 223 -22.57 25.82 -20.92
CA ALA A 223 -22.93 27.23 -20.73
C ALA A 223 -23.30 27.92 -22.06
N ASP A 224 -22.80 27.41 -23.19
CA ASP A 224 -23.13 27.80 -24.56
C ASP A 224 -24.57 27.51 -24.98
N ALA A 225 -25.23 26.55 -24.32
CA ALA A 225 -26.57 26.12 -24.72
C ALA A 225 -27.68 27.08 -24.28
N VAL A 226 -27.37 28.04 -23.39
CA VAL A 226 -28.30 29.08 -22.93
C VAL A 226 -27.79 30.45 -23.36
N ASP A 227 -28.40 30.99 -24.40
CA ASP A 227 -27.96 32.23 -25.05
C ASP A 227 -28.05 33.44 -24.10
N LYS A 228 -29.17 33.58 -23.39
CA LYS A 228 -29.45 34.74 -22.53
C LYS A 228 -28.73 34.63 -21.19
N GLU A 229 -27.97 35.66 -20.84
CA GLU A 229 -27.26 35.75 -19.56
C GLU A 229 -28.21 35.70 -18.36
N SER A 230 -29.37 36.38 -18.45
CA SER A 230 -30.38 36.35 -17.39
C SER A 230 -30.88 34.94 -17.09
N ASP A 231 -31.03 34.11 -18.13
CA ASP A 231 -31.54 32.75 -17.98
C ASP A 231 -30.44 31.81 -17.46
N ARG A 232 -29.18 31.99 -17.89
CA ARG A 232 -28.02 31.31 -17.28
C ARG A 232 -27.91 31.60 -15.79
N GLN A 233 -28.00 32.88 -15.40
CA GLN A 233 -27.93 33.28 -14.00
C GLN A 233 -29.07 32.68 -13.17
N ARG A 234 -30.29 32.65 -13.70
CA ARG A 234 -31.43 31.99 -13.03
C ARG A 234 -31.20 30.50 -12.79
N VAL A 235 -30.71 29.79 -13.81
CA VAL A 235 -30.39 28.35 -13.69
C VAL A 235 -29.26 28.12 -12.69
N LEU A 236 -28.22 28.96 -12.74
CA LEU A 236 -27.11 28.89 -11.79
C LEU A 236 -27.58 29.08 -10.34
N ILE A 237 -28.45 30.07 -10.11
CA ILE A 237 -29.06 30.33 -8.79
C ILE A 237 -29.89 29.11 -8.35
N GLN A 238 -30.72 28.55 -9.24
CA GLN A 238 -31.55 27.38 -8.96
C GLN A 238 -30.71 26.18 -8.52
N ILE A 239 -29.64 25.85 -9.27
CA ILE A 239 -28.74 24.74 -8.96
C ILE A 239 -28.04 25.00 -7.63
N THR A 240 -27.52 26.21 -7.43
CA THR A 240 -26.80 26.60 -6.21
C THR A 240 -27.70 26.52 -4.98
N GLN A 241 -28.95 26.99 -5.05
CA GLN A 241 -29.92 26.89 -3.96
C GLN A 241 -30.26 25.42 -3.63
N ASN A 242 -30.49 24.60 -4.65
CA ASN A 242 -30.76 23.17 -4.46
C ASN A 242 -29.56 22.42 -3.87
N LEU A 243 -28.33 22.79 -4.23
CA LEU A 243 -27.12 22.24 -3.64
C LEU A 243 -26.87 22.74 -2.22
N ALA A 244 -27.08 24.03 -1.96
CA ALA A 244 -26.89 24.66 -0.65
C ALA A 244 -27.75 24.02 0.46
N THR A 245 -28.92 23.46 0.11
CA THR A 245 -29.77 22.73 1.07
C THR A 245 -29.26 21.32 1.41
N LYS A 246 -28.38 20.75 0.58
CA LYS A 246 -27.91 19.36 0.67
C LYS A 246 -26.42 19.23 1.03
N ILE A 247 -25.68 20.33 1.00
CA ILE A 247 -24.23 20.38 1.22
C ILE A 247 -23.91 21.02 2.56
N ARG A 248 -22.94 20.46 3.29
CA ARG A 248 -22.50 20.99 4.61
C ARG A 248 -21.71 22.30 4.49
N ASN A 249 -20.98 22.50 3.39
CA ASN A 249 -20.10 23.66 3.17
C ASN A 249 -20.75 24.72 2.24
N SER A 250 -21.86 25.32 2.71
CA SER A 250 -22.70 26.23 1.90
C SER A 250 -22.09 27.62 1.69
N HIS A 251 -21.16 28.07 2.56
CA HIS A 251 -20.74 29.47 2.62
C HIS A 251 -19.68 29.91 1.60
N ALA A 252 -19.06 28.98 0.86
CA ALA A 252 -18.02 29.28 -0.14
C ALA A 252 -18.20 28.45 -1.43
N PHE A 253 -19.45 28.15 -1.79
CA PHE A 253 -19.77 27.34 -2.95
C PHE A 253 -19.64 28.17 -4.24
N ASN A 254 -18.63 27.84 -5.06
CA ASN A 254 -18.48 28.38 -6.41
C ASN A 254 -18.90 27.33 -7.45
N LEU A 255 -19.70 27.72 -8.43
CA LEU A 255 -20.15 26.88 -9.52
C LEU A 255 -19.67 27.48 -10.86
N PRO A 256 -18.39 27.30 -11.21
CA PRO A 256 -17.86 27.76 -12.49
C PRO A 256 -18.60 27.13 -13.67
N THR A 257 -18.76 27.93 -14.72
CA THR A 257 -19.50 27.55 -15.93
C THR A 257 -18.54 27.34 -17.09
N PHE A 258 -18.65 26.21 -17.78
CA PHE A 258 -17.80 25.91 -18.93
C PHE A 258 -18.61 25.36 -20.10
N TYR A 259 -18.03 25.44 -21.29
CA TYR A 259 -18.52 24.78 -22.49
C TYR A 259 -17.35 24.22 -23.30
N LEU A 260 -17.63 23.24 -24.14
CA LEU A 260 -16.59 22.68 -25.01
C LEU A 260 -16.43 23.62 -26.22
N PRO A 261 -15.23 24.17 -26.48
CA PRO A 261 -15.00 25.07 -27.59
C PRO A 261 -15.43 24.45 -28.93
N ARG A 262 -16.23 25.20 -29.70
CA ARG A 262 -16.60 24.88 -31.08
C ARG A 262 -15.92 25.90 -32.00
N GLU A 263 -16.05 25.71 -33.32
CA GLU A 263 -15.49 26.65 -34.30
C GLU A 263 -16.17 28.02 -34.25
N ASP A 264 -17.39 28.09 -33.70
CA ASP A 264 -18.11 29.32 -33.43
C ASP A 264 -17.65 29.93 -32.11
N ASP A 265 -17.11 31.15 -32.17
CA ASP A 265 -16.58 31.88 -31.02
C ASP A 265 -17.74 32.36 -30.14
N CYS A 266 -18.01 31.66 -29.03
CA CYS A 266 -18.99 32.10 -28.04
C CYS A 266 -18.40 33.23 -27.20
N THR A 267 -19.13 34.35 -27.08
CA THR A 267 -18.75 35.51 -26.26
C THR A 267 -18.82 35.27 -24.75
N ILE A 268 -19.15 34.05 -24.32
CA ILE A 268 -19.30 33.66 -22.92
C ILE A 268 -17.92 33.27 -22.35
N PRO A 269 -17.54 33.78 -21.16
CA PRO A 269 -16.33 33.33 -20.47
C PRO A 269 -16.34 31.82 -20.22
N ASN A 270 -15.27 31.13 -20.60
CA ASN A 270 -15.19 29.68 -20.53
C ASN A 270 -14.25 29.22 -19.41
N ALA A 271 -14.79 28.68 -18.31
CA ALA A 271 -14.00 28.16 -17.19
C ALA A 271 -13.46 26.74 -17.42
N ILE A 272 -13.34 26.28 -18.67
CA ILE A 272 -12.82 24.94 -18.98
C ILE A 272 -11.36 24.75 -18.56
N GLU A 273 -10.59 25.85 -18.56
CA GLU A 273 -9.23 25.85 -18.02
C GLU A 273 -9.21 25.59 -16.53
N ASP A 274 -10.20 26.07 -15.77
CA ASP A 274 -10.29 25.84 -14.33
C ASP A 274 -10.55 24.35 -14.03
N VAL A 275 -11.35 23.67 -14.86
CA VAL A 275 -11.50 22.20 -14.76
C VAL A 275 -10.15 21.51 -14.96
N CYS A 276 -9.36 21.94 -15.95
CA CYS A 276 -8.04 21.37 -16.23
C CYS A 276 -7.06 21.66 -15.08
N LYS A 277 -7.08 22.89 -14.53
CA LYS A 277 -6.26 23.28 -13.37
C LYS A 277 -6.57 22.44 -12.14
N GLU A 278 -7.83 22.09 -11.87
CA GLU A 278 -8.16 21.21 -10.74
C GLU A 278 -7.62 19.78 -10.95
N ILE A 279 -7.65 19.27 -12.18
CA ILE A 279 -7.02 17.98 -12.49
C ILE A 279 -5.49 18.08 -12.30
N ASP A 280 -4.85 19.11 -12.83
CA ASP A 280 -3.40 19.30 -12.70
C ASP A 280 -2.97 19.48 -11.23
N LYS A 281 -3.77 20.19 -10.43
CA LYS A 281 -3.57 20.31 -8.99
C LYS A 281 -3.68 18.95 -8.30
N ALA A 282 -4.66 18.12 -8.66
CA ALA A 282 -4.78 16.77 -8.13
C ALA A 282 -3.58 15.87 -8.52
N ILE A 283 -3.05 16.02 -9.75
CA ILE A 283 -1.81 15.35 -10.18
C ILE A 283 -0.66 15.78 -9.27
N ASN A 284 -0.45 17.09 -9.10
CA ASN A 284 0.66 17.63 -8.31
C ASN A 284 0.56 17.22 -6.83
N MET A 285 -0.63 17.25 -6.23
CA MET A 285 -0.89 16.74 -4.89
C MET A 285 -0.54 15.25 -4.75
N THR A 286 -0.83 14.46 -5.77
CA THR A 286 -0.52 13.03 -5.79
C THR A 286 0.98 12.78 -5.92
N VAL A 287 1.69 13.53 -6.76
CA VAL A 287 3.15 13.47 -6.84
C VAL A 287 3.78 13.76 -5.47
N GLN A 288 3.34 14.83 -4.80
CA GLN A 288 3.81 15.16 -3.45
C GLN A 288 3.47 14.07 -2.42
N LYS A 289 2.28 13.48 -2.51
CA LYS A 289 1.88 12.36 -1.63
C LYS A 289 2.77 11.14 -1.86
N ASN A 290 3.06 10.79 -3.11
CA ASN A 290 3.92 9.68 -3.49
C ASN A 290 5.38 9.90 -3.03
N LEU A 291 5.92 11.11 -3.18
CA LEU A 291 7.26 11.47 -2.70
C LEU A 291 7.35 11.38 -1.17
N ARG A 292 6.36 11.94 -0.45
CA ARG A 292 6.28 11.81 1.02
C ARG A 292 6.14 10.36 1.47
N GLN A 293 5.35 9.56 0.75
CA GLN A 293 5.23 8.13 1.02
C GLN A 293 6.57 7.43 0.80
N LEU A 294 7.28 7.70 -0.29
CA LEU A 294 8.61 7.13 -0.55
C LEU A 294 9.60 7.46 0.57
N LYS A 295 9.63 8.71 1.03
CA LYS A 295 10.45 9.12 2.16
C LYS A 295 10.10 8.36 3.44
N GLY A 296 8.82 8.33 3.80
CA GLY A 296 8.34 7.61 4.98
C GLY A 296 8.59 6.10 4.90
N ASP A 297 8.49 5.51 3.70
CA ASP A 297 8.80 4.10 3.46
C ASP A 297 10.28 3.80 3.66
N CYS A 298 11.17 4.66 3.16
CA CYS A 298 12.61 4.56 3.37
C CYS A 298 12.96 4.66 4.87
N GLU A 299 12.40 5.64 5.58
CA GLU A 299 12.61 5.82 7.03
C GLU A 299 12.14 4.58 7.82
N ARG A 300 10.95 4.06 7.50
CA ARG A 300 10.40 2.85 8.13
C ARG A 300 11.27 1.61 7.89
N ILE A 301 11.84 1.44 6.70
CA ILE A 301 12.78 0.33 6.46
C ILE A 301 14.03 0.48 7.32
N VAL A 302 14.61 1.68 7.39
CA VAL A 302 15.83 1.93 8.17
C VAL A 302 15.58 1.68 9.66
N GLU A 303 14.44 2.15 10.19
CA GLU A 303 14.02 1.90 11.56
C GLU A 303 13.86 0.39 11.82
N ARG A 304 13.17 -0.32 10.93
CA ARG A 304 12.97 -1.77 11.06
C ARG A 304 14.27 -2.56 11.02
N VAL A 305 15.22 -2.18 10.17
CA VAL A 305 16.56 -2.77 10.16
C VAL A 305 17.23 -2.57 11.52
N GLY A 306 17.13 -1.38 12.10
CA GLY A 306 17.64 -1.06 13.44
C GLY A 306 17.02 -1.92 14.53
N GLU A 307 15.69 -2.09 14.51
CA GLU A 307 14.97 -2.96 15.45
C GLU A 307 15.41 -4.42 15.35
N VAL A 308 15.52 -4.96 14.14
CA VAL A 308 15.95 -6.35 13.91
C VAL A 308 17.37 -6.58 14.43
N LEU A 309 18.29 -5.64 14.19
CA LEU A 309 19.66 -5.70 14.72
C LEU A 309 19.70 -5.57 16.25
N ALA A 310 18.84 -4.74 16.85
CA ALA A 310 18.74 -4.60 18.30
C ALA A 310 18.16 -5.87 18.95
N GLN A 311 17.14 -6.46 18.34
CA GLN A 311 16.56 -7.74 18.78
C GLN A 311 17.59 -8.87 18.71
N ASP A 312 18.40 -8.92 17.64
CA ASP A 312 19.48 -9.90 17.50
C ASP A 312 20.54 -9.75 18.60
N LYS A 313 20.96 -8.51 18.93
CA LYS A 313 21.89 -8.24 20.05
C LYS A 313 21.33 -8.75 21.39
N LEU A 314 20.05 -8.51 21.66
CA LEU A 314 19.39 -9.00 22.87
C LEU A 314 19.27 -10.54 22.89
N GLN A 315 18.95 -11.16 21.75
CA GLN A 315 18.90 -12.61 21.61
C GLN A 315 20.27 -13.26 21.80
N ARG A 316 21.35 -12.65 21.28
CA ARG A 316 22.72 -13.11 21.52
C ARG A 316 23.07 -13.07 23.00
N ALA A 317 22.82 -11.96 23.69
CA ALA A 317 23.07 -11.83 25.12
C ALA A 317 22.29 -12.87 25.95
N ARG A 318 21.01 -13.09 25.61
CA ARG A 318 20.17 -14.12 26.25
C ARG A 318 20.67 -15.53 25.95
N ASN A 319 21.10 -15.81 24.73
CA ASN A 319 21.66 -17.10 24.35
C ASN A 319 22.97 -17.36 25.08
N THR A 320 23.87 -16.38 25.19
CA THR A 320 25.12 -16.52 25.97
C THR A 320 24.84 -16.79 27.44
N GLN A 321 23.83 -16.12 28.02
CA GLN A 321 23.41 -16.36 29.40
C GLN A 321 22.82 -17.76 29.56
N ARG A 322 21.96 -18.21 28.64
CA ARG A 322 21.36 -19.55 28.66
C ARG A 322 22.40 -20.65 28.46
N THR A 323 23.40 -20.45 27.60
CA THR A 323 24.49 -21.41 27.42
C THR A 323 25.35 -21.50 28.67
N LEU A 324 25.61 -20.38 29.36
CA LEU A 324 26.36 -20.38 30.63
C LEU A 324 25.58 -21.11 31.73
N GLN A 325 24.28 -20.80 31.88
CA GLN A 325 23.40 -21.47 32.85
C GLN A 325 23.24 -22.96 32.53
N GLY A 326 23.07 -23.31 31.26
CA GLY A 326 22.99 -24.70 30.80
C GLY A 326 24.29 -25.47 31.04
N LEU A 327 25.45 -24.84 30.81
CA LEU A 327 26.76 -25.45 31.11
C LEU A 327 26.94 -25.67 32.61
N LEU A 328 26.57 -24.71 33.45
CA LEU A 328 26.61 -24.86 34.91
C LEU A 328 25.71 -26.01 35.38
N LEU A 329 24.47 -26.08 34.87
CA LEU A 329 23.55 -27.19 35.17
C LEU A 329 24.09 -28.53 34.65
N ALA A 330 24.74 -28.57 33.49
CA ALA A 330 25.37 -29.78 32.97
C ALA A 330 26.53 -30.27 33.85
N VAL A 331 27.38 -29.36 34.35
CA VAL A 331 28.44 -29.71 35.32
C VAL A 331 27.82 -30.27 36.61
N LEU A 332 26.73 -29.67 37.09
CA LEU A 332 25.99 -30.20 38.26
C LEU A 332 25.37 -31.58 37.97
N THR A 333 24.83 -31.82 36.77
CA THR A 333 24.34 -33.16 36.39
C THR A 333 25.46 -34.20 36.40
N LEU A 334 26.64 -33.87 35.86
CA LEU A 334 27.81 -34.77 35.87
C LEU A 334 28.29 -35.03 37.29
N GLY A 335 28.29 -34.02 38.16
CA GLY A 335 28.60 -34.18 39.58
C GLY A 335 27.61 -35.13 40.30
N ALA A 336 26.31 -34.98 40.05
CA ALA A 336 25.27 -35.84 40.62
C ALA A 336 25.35 -37.29 40.09
N VAL A 337 25.68 -37.49 38.81
CA VAL A 337 25.96 -38.82 38.24
C VAL A 337 27.22 -39.42 38.85
N GLY A 338 28.28 -38.63 39.02
CA GLY A 338 29.50 -39.06 39.71
C GLY A 338 29.24 -39.50 41.15
N LEU A 339 28.38 -38.77 41.87
CA LEU A 339 27.93 -39.15 43.22
C LEU A 339 27.13 -40.46 43.19
N MET A 340 26.25 -40.65 42.21
CA MET A 340 25.50 -41.91 42.04
C MET A 340 26.45 -43.10 41.77
N VAL A 341 27.44 -42.92 40.89
CA VAL A 341 28.46 -43.95 40.61
C VAL A 341 29.29 -44.25 41.85
N LEU A 342 29.64 -43.23 42.64
CA LEU A 342 30.37 -43.40 43.90
C LEU A 342 29.55 -44.22 44.91
N LEU A 343 28.25 -43.96 45.04
CA LEU A 343 27.34 -44.72 45.90
C LEU A 343 27.18 -46.17 45.43
N LEU A 344 27.12 -46.41 44.11
CA LEU A 344 27.10 -47.77 43.56
C LEU A 344 28.43 -48.49 43.81
N ALA A 345 29.56 -47.82 43.58
CA ALA A 345 30.89 -48.36 43.83
C ALA A 345 31.05 -48.77 45.30
N THR A 346 30.72 -47.91 46.27
CA THR A 346 30.79 -48.28 47.70
C THR A 346 29.94 -49.50 48.06
N ARG A 347 28.82 -49.73 47.36
CA ARG A 347 27.97 -50.92 47.58
C ARG A 347 28.54 -52.20 46.98
N PHE A 348 29.15 -52.12 45.79
CA PHE A 348 29.75 -53.25 45.07
C PHE A 348 31.20 -53.56 45.49
N MET A 349 31.86 -52.65 46.23
CA MET A 349 33.21 -52.89 46.77
C MET A 349 33.29 -54.15 47.66
N ASP A 350 32.24 -54.46 48.43
CA ASP A 350 32.20 -55.67 49.26
C ASP A 350 32.29 -56.95 48.41
N THR A 351 31.53 -56.98 47.32
CA THR A 351 31.51 -58.12 46.39
C THR A 351 32.81 -58.27 45.58
N LEU A 352 33.48 -57.16 45.28
CA LEU A 352 34.74 -57.14 44.51
C LEU A 352 35.97 -57.46 45.36
N CYS A 353 36.02 -57.01 46.62
CA CYS A 353 37.13 -57.31 47.53
C CYS A 353 36.98 -58.64 48.27
N ALA A 354 35.82 -59.31 48.19
CA ALA A 354 35.62 -60.68 48.66
C ALA A 354 36.23 -61.74 47.73
N ASP A 355 36.55 -61.37 46.49
CA ASP A 355 37.16 -62.27 45.50
C ASP A 355 38.68 -62.40 45.71
N ALA A 356 39.19 -63.63 45.75
CA ALA A 356 40.53 -63.95 46.28
C ALA A 356 41.69 -63.33 45.46
N LEU A 357 41.47 -63.03 44.18
CA LEU A 357 42.46 -62.44 43.27
C LEU A 357 42.56 -60.90 43.37
N LEU A 358 41.47 -60.24 43.75
CA LEU A 358 41.35 -58.77 43.80
C LEU A 358 41.50 -58.22 45.23
N GLY A 359 41.32 -59.06 46.25
CA GLY A 359 41.42 -58.69 47.67
C GLY A 359 42.80 -58.13 48.09
N GLU A 360 43.91 -58.64 47.55
CA GLU A 360 45.25 -58.09 47.82
C GLU A 360 45.46 -56.71 47.20
N HIS A 361 44.90 -56.47 46.00
CA HIS A 361 44.94 -55.17 45.33
C HIS A 361 44.06 -54.12 46.06
N CYS A 362 42.86 -54.51 46.53
CA CYS A 362 42.01 -53.65 47.37
C CYS A 362 42.71 -53.18 48.65
N ARG A 363 43.57 -54.03 49.25
CA ARG A 363 44.24 -53.71 50.52
C ARG A 363 45.40 -52.72 50.34
N LYS A 364 46.04 -52.68 49.16
CA LYS A 364 47.14 -51.74 48.86
C LYS A 364 46.65 -50.38 48.32
N ASP A 365 45.49 -50.34 47.67
CA ASP A 365 44.96 -49.11 47.09
C ASP A 365 44.32 -48.19 48.14
N ARG A 366 44.80 -46.93 48.20
CA ARG A 366 44.29 -45.91 49.12
C ARG A 366 42.85 -45.51 48.80
N ALA A 367 42.41 -45.62 47.54
CA ALA A 367 41.06 -45.27 47.15
C ALA A 367 40.04 -46.27 47.70
N ALA A 368 40.34 -47.58 47.56
CA ALA A 368 39.52 -48.66 48.10
C ALA A 368 39.36 -48.54 49.63
N GLN A 369 40.45 -48.28 50.36
CA GLN A 369 40.40 -48.10 51.82
C GLN A 369 39.53 -46.91 52.28
N ARG A 370 39.47 -45.83 51.50
CA ARG A 370 38.59 -44.68 51.80
C ARG A 370 37.12 -44.99 51.56
N LEU A 371 36.80 -45.75 50.51
CA LEU A 371 35.43 -46.21 50.21
C LEU A 371 34.90 -47.15 51.30
N LEU A 372 35.73 -48.09 51.78
CA LEU A 372 35.42 -48.99 52.90
C LEU A 372 35.11 -48.25 54.22
N LYS A 373 35.73 -47.08 54.47
CA LYS A 373 35.42 -46.25 55.65
C LYS A 373 34.07 -45.52 55.56
N LEU A 374 33.59 -45.22 54.35
CA LEU A 374 32.31 -44.55 54.10
C LEU A 374 31.12 -45.53 54.05
N GLN A 375 31.42 -46.82 53.95
CA GLN A 375 30.47 -47.92 53.83
C GLN A 375 29.40 -48.01 54.92
N PRO A 376 29.68 -47.88 56.24
CA PRO A 376 28.64 -48.05 57.26
C PRO A 376 27.56 -46.95 57.21
N LEU A 377 27.93 -45.75 56.73
CA LEU A 377 27.00 -44.63 56.56
C LEU A 377 26.05 -44.84 55.37
N VAL A 378 26.55 -45.50 54.32
CA VAL A 378 25.81 -45.72 53.07
C VAL A 378 24.90 -46.95 53.16
N TYR A 379 25.32 -48.00 53.87
CA TYR A 379 24.61 -49.29 53.92
C TYR A 379 23.20 -49.19 54.52
N GLY A 380 23.01 -48.39 55.57
CA GLY A 380 21.72 -48.25 56.26
C GLY A 380 20.67 -47.46 55.48
N ASN A 381 21.09 -46.51 54.63
CA ASN A 381 20.20 -45.57 53.93
C ASN A 381 20.35 -45.63 52.39
N PHE A 382 20.93 -46.71 51.86
CA PHE A 382 21.35 -46.82 50.46
C PHE A 382 20.21 -46.56 49.46
N THR A 383 19.04 -47.17 49.67
CA THR A 383 17.88 -47.05 48.77
C THR A 383 17.35 -45.61 48.73
N ALA A 384 17.28 -44.93 49.87
CA ALA A 384 16.88 -43.54 49.96
C ALA A 384 17.90 -42.59 49.31
N LEU A 385 19.20 -42.79 49.58
CA LEU A 385 20.29 -41.99 49.00
C LEU A 385 20.38 -42.15 47.48
N LEU A 386 20.27 -43.38 46.97
CA LEU A 386 20.26 -43.66 45.53
C LEU A 386 19.01 -43.07 44.86
N GLY A 387 17.84 -43.20 45.48
CA GLY A 387 16.58 -42.61 44.99
C GLY A 387 16.65 -41.08 44.90
N CYS A 388 17.19 -40.42 45.93
CA CYS A 388 17.41 -38.97 45.92
C CYS A 388 18.42 -38.54 44.86
N ALA A 389 19.53 -39.27 44.70
CA ALA A 389 20.53 -38.98 43.66
C ALA A 389 19.96 -39.17 42.25
N ALA A 390 19.21 -40.24 42.00
CA ALA A 390 18.55 -40.51 40.72
C ALA A 390 17.46 -39.46 40.40
N GLY A 391 16.65 -39.07 41.40
CA GLY A 391 15.67 -37.99 41.27
C GLY A 391 16.32 -36.64 40.96
N MET A 392 17.43 -36.32 41.65
CA MET A 392 18.20 -35.10 41.40
C MET A 392 18.79 -35.08 39.98
N VAL A 393 19.35 -36.20 39.51
CA VAL A 393 19.85 -36.33 38.13
C VAL A 393 18.72 -36.11 37.12
N LEU A 394 17.55 -36.71 37.33
CA LEU A 394 16.42 -36.56 36.41
C LEU A 394 15.92 -35.11 36.35
N VAL A 395 15.76 -34.45 37.50
CA VAL A 395 15.37 -33.03 37.58
C VAL A 395 16.40 -32.12 36.91
N LEU A 396 17.69 -32.31 37.21
CA LEU A 396 18.75 -31.50 36.62
C LEU A 396 18.90 -31.76 35.11
N MET A 397 18.69 -32.98 34.64
CA MET A 397 18.73 -33.32 33.21
C MET A 397 17.58 -32.64 32.45
N VAL A 398 16.37 -32.63 33.01
CA VAL A 398 15.22 -31.92 32.45
C VAL A 398 15.47 -30.40 32.46
N ALA A 399 15.97 -29.85 33.57
CA ALA A 399 16.30 -28.43 33.68
C ALA A 399 17.38 -28.01 32.66
N THR A 400 18.41 -28.83 32.47
CA THR A 400 19.47 -28.60 31.47
C THR A 400 18.88 -28.59 30.06
N ARG A 401 18.00 -29.55 29.73
CA ARG A 401 17.37 -29.63 28.40
C ARG A 401 16.42 -28.46 28.10
N LEU A 402 15.74 -27.93 29.12
CA LEU A 402 14.85 -26.77 28.96
C LEU A 402 15.64 -25.46 28.82
N THR A 403 16.73 -25.30 29.58
CA THR A 403 17.56 -24.09 29.58
C THR A 403 18.45 -23.97 28.35
N TRP A 404 18.91 -25.09 27.78
CA TRP A 404 19.77 -25.10 26.58
C TRP A 404 19.03 -24.71 25.28
N ARG A 405 17.71 -24.46 25.32
CA ARG A 405 16.97 -24.02 24.12
C ARG A 405 17.37 -22.60 23.73
N THR A 406 18.32 -22.49 22.81
CA THR A 406 18.74 -21.23 22.19
C THR A 406 17.76 -20.79 21.12
N GLN A 407 17.54 -19.49 21.01
CA GLN A 407 16.77 -18.91 19.91
C GLN A 407 17.66 -18.76 18.67
N PRO A 408 17.09 -18.83 17.45
CA PRO A 408 17.84 -18.57 16.23
C PRO A 408 18.34 -17.11 16.24
N VAL A 409 19.59 -16.92 15.82
CA VAL A 409 20.30 -15.63 15.75
C VAL A 409 20.69 -15.39 14.30
N LEU A 410 20.73 -14.13 13.87
CA LEU A 410 21.15 -13.75 12.53
C LEU A 410 22.60 -14.15 12.27
N THR A 411 22.88 -14.66 11.07
CA THR A 411 24.25 -14.97 10.67
C THR A 411 25.03 -13.69 10.36
N LYS A 412 26.36 -13.76 10.36
CA LYS A 412 27.22 -12.63 9.93
C LYS A 412 26.90 -12.16 8.51
N LYS A 413 26.46 -13.07 7.63
CA LYS A 413 26.03 -12.75 6.27
C LYS A 413 24.74 -11.94 6.27
N ASP A 414 23.78 -12.31 7.12
CA ASP A 414 22.50 -11.60 7.24
C ASP A 414 22.69 -10.19 7.81
N MET A 415 23.57 -10.03 8.79
CA MET A 415 23.94 -8.71 9.32
C MET A 415 24.53 -7.80 8.24
N LYS A 416 25.51 -8.32 7.48
CA LYS A 416 26.12 -7.56 6.38
C LYS A 416 25.08 -7.16 5.33
N LYS A 417 24.14 -8.06 5.01
CA LYS A 417 23.05 -7.81 4.07
C LYS A 417 22.07 -6.74 4.58
N LEU A 418 21.79 -6.70 5.88
CA LEU A 418 20.98 -5.66 6.50
C LEU A 418 21.67 -4.29 6.46
N ASP A 419 22.98 -4.24 6.69
CA ASP A 419 23.76 -3.00 6.56
C ASP A 419 23.81 -2.52 5.10
N GLU A 420 23.94 -3.44 4.13
CA GLU A 420 23.83 -3.15 2.70
C GLU A 420 22.45 -2.58 2.35
N TYR A 421 21.36 -3.17 2.87
CA TYR A 421 20.01 -2.64 2.69
C TYR A 421 19.84 -1.25 3.27
N ARG A 422 20.35 -1.01 4.49
CA ARG A 422 20.31 0.31 5.11
C ARG A 422 21.02 1.36 4.26
N ALA A 423 22.26 1.08 3.85
CA ALA A 423 23.05 2.01 3.02
C ALA A 423 22.38 2.28 1.67
N TYR A 424 21.78 1.25 1.06
CA TYR A 424 21.07 1.38 -0.21
C TYR A 424 19.80 2.23 -0.09
N VAL A 425 18.99 2.01 0.95
CA VAL A 425 17.77 2.79 1.20
C VAL A 425 18.09 4.25 1.53
N THR A 426 19.18 4.51 2.27
CA THR A 426 19.64 5.89 2.51
C THR A 426 20.01 6.60 1.21
N LYS A 427 20.67 5.92 0.26
CA LYS A 427 20.94 6.49 -1.08
C LYS A 427 19.67 6.77 -1.88
N ILE A 428 18.65 5.92 -1.78
CA ILE A 428 17.34 6.18 -2.41
C ILE A 428 16.70 7.44 -1.82
N ALA A 429 16.74 7.60 -0.50
CA ALA A 429 16.22 8.80 0.17
C ALA A 429 16.97 10.09 -0.25
N GLU A 430 18.28 10.02 -0.46
CA GLU A 430 19.06 11.15 -0.98
C GLU A 430 18.67 11.52 -2.42
N GLN A 431 18.46 10.52 -3.29
CA GLN A 431 17.99 10.77 -4.66
C GLN A 431 16.57 11.35 -4.70
N GLU A 432 15.68 10.89 -3.80
CA GLU A 432 14.34 11.48 -3.63
C GLU A 432 14.42 12.97 -3.32
N GLY A 433 15.31 13.37 -2.40
CA GLY A 433 15.53 14.79 -2.10
C GLY A 433 16.01 15.61 -3.31
N GLY A 434 16.74 14.99 -4.24
CA GLY A 434 17.11 15.59 -5.52
C GLY A 434 15.92 15.75 -6.47
N LEU A 435 15.13 14.69 -6.64
CA LEU A 435 13.92 14.67 -7.46
C LEU A 435 12.88 15.68 -6.96
N TYR A 436 12.70 15.78 -5.64
CA TYR A 436 11.83 16.75 -5.00
C TYR A 436 12.25 18.18 -5.37
N LYS A 437 13.54 18.51 -5.24
CA LYS A 437 14.06 19.85 -5.58
C LYS A 437 13.89 20.16 -7.07
N GLU A 438 14.16 19.21 -7.95
CA GLU A 438 14.01 19.38 -9.40
C GLU A 438 12.55 19.62 -9.80
N TYR A 439 11.63 18.83 -9.23
CA TYR A 439 10.20 18.97 -9.47
C TYR A 439 9.67 20.32 -8.97
N PHE A 440 10.04 20.75 -7.75
CA PHE A 440 9.64 22.06 -7.23
C PHE A 440 10.24 23.23 -8.00
N LYS A 441 11.49 23.10 -8.48
CA LYS A 441 12.09 24.11 -9.36
C LYS A 441 11.27 24.27 -10.65
N THR A 442 10.80 23.16 -11.21
CA THR A 442 9.96 23.14 -12.42
C THR A 442 8.58 23.76 -12.16
N LEU A 443 7.99 23.53 -10.98
CA LEU A 443 6.74 24.18 -10.59
C LEU A 443 6.91 25.69 -10.36
N SER A 444 7.98 26.12 -9.67
CA SER A 444 8.21 27.55 -9.40
C SER A 444 8.47 28.37 -10.67
N SER A 445 8.99 27.75 -11.74
CA SER A 445 9.12 28.41 -13.04
C SER A 445 7.80 28.60 -13.79
N MET A 446 6.67 28.13 -13.26
CA MET A 446 5.33 28.40 -13.80
C MET A 446 4.63 29.61 -13.16
N GLU A 447 4.95 29.94 -11.90
CA GLU A 447 4.31 31.07 -11.17
C GLU A 447 4.90 32.44 -11.56
N HIS A 448 5.95 32.45 -12.37
CA HIS A 448 6.62 33.61 -12.96
C HIS A 448 6.57 33.52 -14.49
#